data_AF-A0A949CLX0-F1
#
_entry.id   AF-A0A949CLX0-F1
#
_cell.length_a   1.000
_cell.length_b   1.000
_cell.length_c   1.000
_cell.angle_alpha   90.00
_cell.angle_beta   90.00
_cell.angle_gamma   90.00
#
_symmetry.space_group_name_H-M   'P 1'
#
loop_
_entity.id
_entity.type
_entity.pdbx_description
1 polymer ?
#
loop_
_entity_poly.entity_id
_entity_poly.type
_entity_poly.pdbx_seq_one_letter_code
_entity_poly.pdbx_strand_id
1 'polypeptide(L)'
;METSLHRDLKYLYASSPETIEVAESCYRIDAIDDLGALVEIQHASLGSIRRKIAHLLDAGHRVRIIKPWIEKKIIETYDDNVNLIRKRKSPKEQRPIQFFGELIHFTKVFPHKKLAIEILPVECIESRIDHPRRGRRKQYRTLDMRLASIPNL
;
A
#
# COMPACT_ATOMS: atom_id res chain seq x y z
N MET A 1 2.12 5.67 -10.41
CA MET A 1 0.89 5.06 -10.94
C MET A 1 0.31 4.23 -9.82
N GLU A 2 -0.99 4.37 -9.58
CA GLU A 2 -1.69 3.52 -8.63
C GLU A 2 -1.69 2.07 -9.15
N THR A 3 -1.44 1.12 -8.27
CA THR A 3 -1.51 -0.32 -8.56
C THR A 3 -2.91 -0.85 -8.25
N SER A 4 -3.35 -1.93 -8.89
CA SER A 4 -4.62 -2.58 -8.57
C SER A 4 -4.75 -2.95 -7.09
N LEU A 5 -3.68 -3.39 -6.43
CA LEU A 5 -3.68 -3.68 -5.00
C LEU A 5 -4.09 -2.47 -4.16
N HIS A 6 -3.55 -1.29 -4.47
CA HIS A 6 -3.86 -0.06 -3.75
C HIS A 6 -5.33 0.32 -3.93
N ARG A 7 -5.82 0.22 -5.18
CA ARG A 7 -7.22 0.45 -5.50
C ARG A 7 -8.14 -0.54 -4.79
N ASP A 8 -7.85 -1.83 -4.84
CA ASP A 8 -8.67 -2.88 -4.21
C ASP A 8 -8.74 -2.68 -2.69
N LEU A 9 -7.64 -2.27 -2.07
CA LEU A 9 -7.62 -1.94 -0.64
C LEU A 9 -8.44 -0.67 -0.33
N LYS A 10 -8.49 0.33 -1.22
CA LYS A 10 -9.37 1.49 -1.02
C LYS A 10 -10.82 1.06 -0.93
N TYR A 11 -11.25 0.23 -1.88
CA TYR A 11 -12.60 -0.33 -1.89
C TYR A 11 -12.88 -1.16 -0.64
N LEU A 12 -11.91 -1.93 -0.16
CA LEU A 12 -12.09 -2.76 1.04
C LEU A 12 -12.31 -1.95 2.32
N TYR A 13 -11.63 -0.81 2.46
CA TYR A 13 -11.69 0.01 3.69
C TYR A 13 -12.66 1.20 3.60
N ALA A 14 -13.25 1.43 2.43
CA ALA A 14 -14.27 2.45 2.26
C ALA A 14 -15.63 1.94 2.75
N SER A 15 -16.38 2.82 3.40
CA SER A 15 -17.78 2.58 3.79
C SER A 15 -18.72 2.50 2.59
N SER A 16 -18.42 3.29 1.55
CA SER A 16 -19.14 3.27 0.28
C SER A 16 -18.26 3.74 -0.89
N PRO A 17 -18.63 3.49 -2.15
CA PRO A 17 -17.87 3.96 -3.31
C PRO A 17 -17.64 5.49 -3.35
N GLU A 18 -18.55 6.28 -2.80
CA GLU A 18 -18.46 7.74 -2.73
C GLU A 18 -17.44 8.23 -1.71
N THR A 19 -17.02 7.36 -0.80
CA THR A 19 -16.03 7.66 0.24
C THR A 19 -14.60 7.33 -0.17
N ILE A 20 -14.37 7.00 -1.43
CA ILE A 20 -13.05 6.69 -2.00
C ILE A 20 -12.45 7.94 -2.65
N GLU A 21 -11.15 8.18 -2.42
CA GLU A 21 -10.41 9.32 -2.97
C GLU A 21 -11.01 10.71 -2.64
N VAL A 22 -11.53 10.88 -1.42
CA VAL A 22 -12.22 12.10 -0.97
C VAL A 22 -11.23 13.25 -0.74
N ALA A 23 -11.58 14.45 -1.19
CA ALA A 23 -10.84 15.66 -0.85
C ALA A 23 -11.19 16.10 0.58
N GLU A 24 -10.18 16.20 1.45
CA GLU A 24 -10.31 16.69 2.82
C GLU A 24 -9.25 17.77 3.06
N SER A 25 -9.70 18.99 3.35
CA SER A 25 -8.82 20.16 3.44
C SER A 25 -7.92 20.31 2.19
N CYS A 26 -6.59 20.26 2.35
CA CYS A 26 -5.63 20.35 1.25
C CYS A 26 -5.09 18.98 0.79
N TYR A 27 -5.69 17.88 1.27
CA TYR A 27 -5.26 16.52 0.97
C TYR A 27 -6.36 15.71 0.27
N ARG A 28 -5.93 14.70 -0.47
CA ARG A 28 -6.81 13.64 -0.97
C ARG A 28 -6.63 12.42 -0.08
N ILE A 29 -7.71 11.96 0.54
CA ILE A 29 -7.78 10.80 1.44
C ILE A 29 -8.13 9.56 0.63
N ASP A 30 -7.51 8.42 0.93
CA ASP A 30 -7.72 7.22 0.13
C ASP A 30 -9.13 6.63 0.31
N ALA A 31 -9.64 6.58 1.54
CA ALA A 31 -11.00 6.14 1.86
C ALA A 31 -11.53 6.74 3.18
N ILE A 32 -12.84 6.65 3.44
CA ILE A 32 -13.44 6.91 4.77
C ILE A 32 -14.19 5.66 5.24
N ASP A 33 -13.85 5.15 6.42
CA ASP A 33 -14.48 3.95 6.98
C ASP A 33 -15.86 4.21 7.60
N ASP A 34 -16.58 3.15 7.98
CA ASP A 34 -17.94 3.23 8.54
C ASP A 34 -18.03 4.04 9.84
N LEU A 35 -16.91 4.23 10.53
CA LEU A 35 -16.83 5.01 11.77
C LEU A 35 -16.40 6.46 11.52
N GLY A 36 -16.28 6.87 10.25
CA GLY A 36 -15.87 8.20 9.82
C GLY A 36 -14.38 8.48 9.97
N ALA A 37 -13.52 7.45 10.13
CA ALA A 37 -12.09 7.64 10.15
C ALA A 37 -11.54 7.81 8.73
N LEU A 38 -10.59 8.73 8.57
CA LEU A 38 -9.84 8.92 7.34
C LEU A 38 -8.83 7.78 7.18
N VAL A 39 -8.93 7.02 6.10
CA VAL A 39 -8.08 5.86 5.83
C VAL A 39 -7.02 6.21 4.79
N GLU A 40 -5.78 5.81 5.06
CA GLU A 40 -4.62 5.99 4.17
C GLU A 40 -3.94 4.65 3.92
N ILE A 41 -3.82 4.23 2.66
CA ILE A 41 -3.18 2.96 2.28
C ILE A 41 -1.74 3.24 1.88
N GLN A 42 -0.82 2.91 2.76
CA GLN A 42 0.57 3.32 2.63
C GLN A 42 1.49 2.15 2.35
N HIS A 43 1.92 1.98 1.09
CA HIS A 43 2.97 1.01 0.74
C HIS A 43 4.38 1.51 1.04
N ALA A 44 4.65 2.80 0.80
CA ALA A 44 5.96 3.41 1.01
C ALA A 44 6.24 3.68 2.50
N SER A 45 7.39 4.28 2.83
CA SER A 45 7.74 4.59 4.22
C SER A 45 6.68 5.46 4.89
N LEU A 46 6.33 5.18 6.15
CA LEU A 46 5.46 6.07 6.95
C LEU A 46 5.99 7.51 7.03
N GLY A 47 7.31 7.70 6.96
CA GLY A 47 7.92 9.02 6.98
C GLY A 47 7.43 9.96 5.86
N SER A 48 7.02 9.42 4.70
CA SER A 48 6.56 10.23 3.57
C SER A 48 5.18 10.85 3.79
N ILE A 49 4.34 10.23 4.63
CA ILE A 49 2.99 10.73 4.93
C ILE A 49 2.91 11.47 6.28
N ARG A 50 4.01 11.52 7.03
CA ARG A 50 4.06 12.11 8.39
C ARG A 50 3.42 13.49 8.51
N ARG A 51 3.72 14.40 7.58
CA ARG A 51 3.20 15.78 7.62
C ARG A 51 1.69 15.82 7.39
N LYS A 52 1.20 15.04 6.43
CA LYS A 52 -0.24 14.90 6.13
C LYS A 52 -0.98 14.36 7.36
N ILE A 53 -0.50 13.26 7.92
CA ILE A 53 -1.14 12.62 9.08
C ILE A 53 -1.15 13.55 10.29
N ALA A 54 -0.03 14.22 10.61
CA ALA A 54 0.03 15.19 11.71
C ALA A 54 -1.03 16.28 11.54
N HIS A 55 -1.13 16.88 10.35
CA HIS A 55 -2.10 17.93 10.07
C HIS A 55 -3.56 17.46 10.25
N LEU A 56 -3.91 16.27 9.75
CA LEU A 56 -5.25 15.72 9.89
C LEU A 56 -5.60 15.43 11.36
N LEU A 57 -4.63 14.96 12.15
CA LEU A 57 -4.82 14.73 13.57
C LEU A 57 -4.99 16.04 14.35
N ASP A 58 -4.19 17.06 14.03
CA ASP A 58 -4.27 18.40 14.63
C ASP A 58 -5.62 19.08 14.32
N ALA A 59 -6.16 18.87 13.12
CA ALA A 59 -7.51 19.29 12.72
C ALA A 59 -8.63 18.47 13.41
N GLY A 60 -8.28 17.43 14.16
CA GLY A 60 -9.19 16.68 15.00
C GLY A 60 -9.77 15.41 14.36
N HIS A 61 -9.33 15.02 13.17
CA HIS A 61 -9.80 13.81 12.51
C HIS A 61 -9.30 12.53 13.22
N ARG A 62 -10.04 11.44 13.04
CA ARG A 62 -9.55 10.09 13.29
C ARG A 62 -8.88 9.59 12.02
N VAL A 63 -7.70 9.01 12.15
CA VAL A 63 -6.91 8.54 11.01
C VAL A 63 -6.50 7.09 11.22
N ARG A 64 -6.69 6.26 10.21
CA ARG A 64 -6.26 4.87 10.17
C ARG A 64 -5.31 4.68 9.00
N ILE A 65 -4.06 4.31 9.29
CA ILE A 65 -3.09 3.98 8.25
C ILE A 65 -3.13 2.47 8.05
N ILE A 66 -3.45 2.04 6.84
CA ILE A 66 -3.33 0.64 6.42
C ILE A 66 -1.96 0.49 5.79
N LYS A 67 -1.14 -0.38 6.35
CA LYS A 67 0.22 -0.66 5.90
C LYS A 67 0.27 -2.10 5.39
N PRO A 68 0.08 -2.33 4.08
CA PRO A 68 0.12 -3.67 3.54
C PRO A 68 1.51 -4.28 3.70
N TRP A 69 1.57 -5.48 4.27
CA TRP A 69 2.76 -6.32 4.37
C TRP A 69 2.62 -7.47 3.38
N ILE A 70 3.53 -7.52 2.40
CA ILE A 70 3.49 -8.54 1.36
C ILE A 70 4.07 -9.84 1.94
N GLU A 71 3.19 -10.68 2.49
CA GLU A 71 3.56 -11.99 3.04
C GLU A 71 4.02 -12.93 1.93
N LYS A 72 3.30 -12.92 0.81
CA LYS A 72 3.62 -13.74 -0.37
C LYS A 72 3.43 -12.95 -1.64
N LYS A 73 4.41 -13.07 -2.53
CA LYS A 73 4.34 -12.47 -3.86
C LYS A 73 4.61 -13.48 -4.95
N ILE A 74 3.71 -13.57 -5.91
CA ILE A 74 3.94 -14.24 -7.17
C ILE A 74 4.35 -13.18 -8.20
N ILE A 75 5.27 -13.53 -9.08
CA ILE A 75 5.76 -12.69 -10.16
C ILE A 75 5.34 -13.35 -11.47
N GLU A 76 4.57 -12.63 -12.27
CA GLU A 76 4.16 -12.98 -13.62
C GLU A 76 4.94 -12.07 -14.59
N THR A 77 5.85 -12.66 -15.36
CA THR A 77 6.58 -11.95 -16.42
C THR A 77 5.88 -12.22 -17.75
N TYR A 78 5.64 -11.15 -18.50
CA TYR A 78 5.07 -11.14 -19.83
C TYR A 78 6.11 -10.69 -20.87
N ASP A 79 5.92 -11.11 -22.13
CA ASP A 79 6.58 -10.51 -23.28
C ASP A 79 5.87 -9.21 -23.72
N ASP A 80 6.38 -8.58 -24.78
CA ASP A 80 5.79 -7.35 -25.33
C ASP A 80 4.40 -7.56 -25.96
N ASN A 81 4.02 -8.81 -26.27
CA ASN A 81 2.72 -9.21 -26.80
C ASN A 81 1.73 -9.65 -25.70
N VAL A 82 2.07 -9.41 -24.43
CA VAL A 82 1.25 -9.76 -23.25
C VAL A 82 1.04 -11.28 -23.10
N ASN A 83 1.94 -12.10 -23.63
CA ASN A 83 1.96 -13.54 -23.34
C ASN A 83 2.73 -13.81 -22.05
N LEU A 84 2.16 -14.65 -21.17
CA LEU A 84 2.82 -15.05 -19.94
C LEU A 84 4.00 -15.98 -20.26
N ILE A 85 5.23 -15.53 -20.03
CA ILE A 85 6.45 -16.30 -20.31
C ILE A 85 7.04 -16.97 -19.06
N ARG A 86 6.78 -16.42 -17.87
CA ARG A 86 7.29 -16.99 -16.61
C ARG A 86 6.40 -16.63 -15.43
N LYS A 87 6.14 -17.62 -14.58
CA LYS A 87 5.46 -17.45 -13.29
C LYS A 87 6.30 -18.07 -12.18
N ARG A 88 6.55 -17.33 -11.10
CA ARG A 88 7.28 -17.86 -9.93
C ARG A 88 6.94 -17.14 -8.64
N LYS A 89 7.20 -17.78 -7.49
CA LYS A 89 7.25 -17.09 -6.20
C LYS A 89 8.44 -16.12 -6.16
N SER A 90 8.24 -14.95 -5.57
CA SER A 90 9.32 -14.02 -5.27
C SER A 90 10.23 -14.64 -4.19
N PRO A 91 11.56 -14.57 -4.33
CA PRO A 91 12.47 -15.01 -3.27
C PRO A 91 12.54 -14.02 -2.10
N LYS A 92 11.95 -12.82 -2.26
CA LYS A 92 11.93 -11.82 -1.20
C LYS A 92 10.83 -12.18 -0.21
N GLU A 93 11.25 -12.38 1.03
CA GLU A 93 10.35 -12.49 2.17
C GLU A 93 10.43 -11.19 2.97
N GLN A 94 9.26 -10.62 3.27
CA GLN A 94 9.15 -9.51 4.20
C GLN A 94 8.73 -10.08 5.54
N ARG A 95 9.21 -9.49 6.64
CA ARG A 95 8.79 -9.87 7.99
C ARG A 95 8.05 -8.70 8.62
N PRO A 96 6.97 -8.94 9.41
CA PRO A 96 6.25 -7.85 10.07
C PRO A 96 7.17 -6.99 10.95
N ILE A 97 8.20 -7.58 11.55
CA ILE A 97 9.18 -6.85 12.37
C ILE A 97 9.89 -5.70 11.63
N GLN A 98 9.99 -5.76 10.30
CA GLN A 98 10.59 -4.71 9.49
C GLN A 98 9.78 -3.40 9.54
N PHE A 99 8.49 -3.48 9.83
CA PHE A 99 7.62 -2.32 10.05
C PHE A 99 8.10 -1.43 11.20
N PHE A 100 8.65 -2.00 12.27
CA PHE A 100 9.11 -1.21 13.42
C PHE A 100 10.27 -0.28 13.06
N GLY A 101 11.07 -0.62 12.04
CA GLY A 101 12.09 0.28 11.49
C GLY A 101 11.47 1.55 10.89
N GLU A 102 10.28 1.46 10.30
CA GLU A 102 9.58 2.63 9.75
C GLU A 102 8.99 3.52 10.85
N LEU A 103 8.56 2.95 11.98
CA LEU A 103 8.00 3.71 13.10
C LEU A 103 8.99 4.72 13.69
N ILE A 104 10.31 4.45 13.64
CA ILE A 104 11.36 5.37 14.12
C ILE A 104 11.24 6.75 13.46
N HIS A 105 10.91 6.78 12.17
CA HIS A 105 10.73 8.03 11.40
C HIS A 105 9.36 8.68 11.59
N PHE A 106 8.45 8.00 12.29
CA PHE A 106 7.06 8.37 12.53
C PHE A 106 6.74 8.72 13.99
N THR A 107 7.75 8.66 14.87
CA THR A 107 7.67 8.95 16.32
C THR A 107 7.14 10.33 16.70
N LYS A 108 7.21 11.31 15.81
CA LYS A 108 6.62 12.66 16.04
C LYS A 108 5.10 12.69 15.90
N VAL A 109 4.49 11.62 15.39
CA VAL A 109 3.06 11.53 15.08
C VAL A 109 2.43 10.33 15.80
N PHE A 110 3.16 9.23 15.90
CA PHE A 110 2.77 8.05 16.65
C PHE A 110 3.55 7.96 17.97
N PRO A 111 2.89 7.68 19.12
CA PRO A 111 1.47 7.37 19.27
C PRO A 111 0.57 8.62 19.36
N HIS A 112 -0.69 8.48 18.93
CA HIS A 112 -1.74 9.49 19.12
C HIS A 112 -3.10 8.82 19.29
N LYS A 113 -3.96 9.32 20.19
CA LYS A 113 -5.24 8.68 20.56
C LYS A 113 -6.25 8.53 19.42
N LYS A 114 -6.12 9.35 18.37
CA LYS A 114 -6.96 9.33 17.16
C LYS A 114 -6.28 8.65 15.97
N LEU A 115 -5.12 8.05 16.17
CA LEU A 115 -4.33 7.40 15.13
C LEU A 115 -4.24 5.90 15.37
N ALA A 116 -4.66 5.12 14.39
CA ALA A 116 -4.42 3.68 14.34
C ALA A 116 -3.50 3.35 13.16
N ILE A 117 -2.59 2.41 13.36
CA ILE A 117 -1.80 1.83 12.26
C ILE A 117 -2.06 0.34 12.23
N GLU A 118 -2.56 -0.15 11.11
CA GLU A 118 -2.85 -1.54 10.87
C GLU A 118 -1.85 -2.13 9.89
N ILE A 119 -1.22 -3.22 10.29
CA ILE A 119 -0.33 -3.99 9.43
C ILE A 119 -1.16 -5.11 8.82
N LEU A 120 -1.45 -4.99 7.53
CA LEU A 120 -2.33 -5.92 6.83
C LEU A 120 -1.50 -6.94 6.04
N PRO A 121 -1.45 -8.23 6.40
CA PRO A 121 -0.83 -9.24 5.54
C PRO A 121 -1.59 -9.33 4.22
N VAL A 122 -0.87 -9.36 3.11
CA VAL A 122 -1.45 -9.55 1.77
C VAL A 122 -0.62 -10.53 0.96
N GLU A 123 -1.30 -11.38 0.19
CA GLU A 123 -0.71 -12.07 -0.94
C GLU A 123 -0.97 -11.26 -2.21
N CYS A 124 0.05 -11.07 -3.05
CA CYS A 124 -0.09 -10.30 -4.27
C CYS A 124 0.56 -10.95 -5.50
N ILE A 125 0.13 -10.48 -6.66
CA ILE A 125 0.71 -10.85 -7.95
C ILE A 125 1.28 -9.59 -8.59
N GLU A 126 2.58 -9.59 -8.85
CA GLU A 126 3.28 -8.52 -9.59
C GLU A 126 3.40 -8.93 -11.05
N SER A 127 2.73 -8.19 -11.93
CA SER A 127 2.83 -8.34 -13.38
C SER A 127 3.94 -7.42 -13.89
N ARG A 128 4.81 -7.94 -14.75
CA ARG A 128 5.94 -7.18 -15.30
C ARG A 128 6.30 -7.63 -16.70
N ILE A 129 6.92 -6.74 -17.48
CA ILE A 129 7.54 -7.08 -18.77
C ILE A 129 9.05 -7.11 -18.57
N ASP A 130 9.71 -8.14 -19.10
CA ASP A 130 11.16 -8.18 -19.12
C ASP A 130 11.69 -7.06 -20.02
N HIS A 131 12.60 -6.27 -19.50
CA HIS A 131 13.16 -5.13 -20.21
C HIS A 131 14.68 -5.20 -20.09
N PRO A 132 15.31 -6.12 -20.84
CA PRO A 132 16.74 -6.33 -20.76
C PRO A 132 17.45 -5.03 -21.19
N ARG A 133 18.09 -4.37 -20.22
CA ARG A 133 18.94 -3.20 -20.45
C ARG A 133 20.35 -3.52 -19.97
N ARG A 134 21.36 -2.95 -20.64
CA ARG A 134 22.75 -3.01 -20.18
C ARG A 134 22.91 -2.20 -18.88
N GLY A 135 23.61 -2.75 -17.89
CA GLY A 135 23.98 -2.07 -16.63
C GLY A 135 23.23 -2.53 -15.38
N ARG A 136 23.40 -1.80 -14.27
CA ARG A 136 22.87 -2.15 -12.92
C ARG A 136 21.38 -1.88 -12.71
N ARG A 137 20.66 -1.40 -13.73
CA ARG A 137 19.22 -1.10 -13.62
C ARG A 137 18.39 -2.38 -13.60
N LYS A 138 17.18 -2.31 -13.03
CA LYS A 138 16.22 -3.42 -13.06
C LYS A 138 15.99 -3.84 -14.52
N GLN A 139 16.18 -5.12 -14.81
CA GLN A 139 16.00 -5.72 -16.13
C GLN A 139 14.52 -6.04 -16.44
N TYR A 140 13.59 -5.32 -15.80
CA TYR A 140 12.16 -5.50 -15.96
C TYR A 140 11.45 -4.19 -15.64
N ARG A 141 10.24 -4.03 -16.19
CA ARG A 141 9.30 -2.96 -15.84
C ARG A 141 8.07 -3.59 -15.20
N THR A 142 7.81 -3.25 -13.94
CA THR A 142 6.54 -3.60 -13.28
C THR A 142 5.40 -2.87 -13.98
N LEU A 143 4.38 -3.62 -14.39
CA LEU A 143 3.15 -3.09 -14.97
C LEU A 143 2.14 -2.79 -13.87
N ASP A 144 1.97 -3.75 -12.96
CA ASP A 144 0.96 -3.67 -11.91
C ASP A 144 1.31 -4.60 -10.74
N MET A 145 0.64 -4.39 -9.62
CA MET A 145 0.59 -5.30 -8.50
C MET A 145 -0.87 -5.41 -8.07
N ARG A 146 -1.44 -6.61 -8.11
CA ARG A 146 -2.83 -6.88 -7.75
C ARG A 146 -2.94 -7.74 -6.51
N LEU A 147 -4.02 -7.57 -5.77
CA LEU A 147 -4.35 -8.41 -4.62
C LEU A 147 -4.66 -9.83 -5.11
N ALA A 148 -4.11 -10.83 -4.44
CA ALA A 148 -4.46 -12.24 -4.66
C ALA A 148 -5.33 -12.76 -3.51
N SER A 149 -4.95 -12.45 -2.28
CA SER A 149 -5.75 -12.75 -1.09
C SER A 149 -5.27 -11.91 0.10
N ILE A 150 -6.10 -11.83 1.13
CA ILE A 150 -5.74 -11.30 2.44
C ILE A 150 -5.80 -12.48 3.41
N PRO A 151 -4.66 -12.97 3.91
CA PRO A 151 -4.65 -14.07 4.86
C PRO A 151 -5.49 -13.73 6.08
N ASN A 152 -6.42 -14.62 6.44
CA ASN A 152 -7.33 -14.50 7.59
C ASN A 152 -8.48 -13.49 7.45
N LEU A 153 -8.80 -13.05 6.23
CA LEU A 153 -10.02 -12.30 5.85
C LEU A 153 -10.67 -12.99 4.65
#